data_AF-A0A535WRX9-F1
#
_entry.id   AF-A0A535WRX9-F1
#
_cell.length_a   1.000
_cell.length_b   1.000
_cell.length_c   1.000
_cell.angle_alpha   90.00
_cell.angle_beta   90.00
_cell.angle_gamma   90.00
#
_symmetry.space_group_name_H-M   'P 1'
#
loop_
_entity.id
_entity.type
_entity.pdbx_description
1 polymer ?
#
loop_
_entity_poly.entity_id
_entity_poly.type
_entity_poly.pdbx_seq_one_letter_code
_entity_poly.pdbx_strand_id
1 'polypeptide(L)'
;PNALTLRIQPEEGISLKFGAKVPSAGLRIRSVTMDFQYMTSFLVEAPEAYERLLLDCMIGDPTLFTRADEVEAAWALIDPIEESWRNGRPPLGTYPAGTWGPPEAAQLLQDGGREWHRP
;
A
#
# COMPACT_ATOMS: atom_id res chain seq x y z
N PRO A 1 -1.15 15.41 -9.29
CA PRO A 1 -1.60 15.38 -7.88
C PRO A 1 -0.38 15.32 -6.95
N ASN A 2 -0.51 15.87 -5.74
CA ASN A 2 0.44 15.60 -4.69
C ASN A 2 0.24 14.15 -4.22
N ALA A 3 1.31 13.46 -3.85
CA ALA A 3 1.24 12.07 -3.43
C ALA A 3 2.27 11.79 -2.33
N LEU A 4 1.86 11.01 -1.32
CA LEU A 4 2.74 10.41 -0.34
C LEU A 4 2.74 8.90 -0.60
N THR A 5 3.90 8.36 -0.98
CA THR A 5 4.09 6.94 -1.25
C THR A 5 4.93 6.34 -0.13
N LEU A 6 4.35 5.43 0.63
CA LEU A 6 5.04 4.62 1.64
C LEU A 6 5.38 3.28 0.99
N ARG A 7 6.66 3.05 0.70
CA ARG A 7 7.14 1.78 0.16
C ARG A 7 7.53 0.88 1.31
N ILE A 8 6.76 -0.20 1.48
CA ILE A 8 7.03 -1.21 2.50
C ILE A 8 8.11 -2.15 1.99
N GLN A 9 7.95 -2.76 0.81
CA GLN A 9 8.98 -3.60 0.18
C GLN A 9 8.83 -3.60 -1.35
N PRO A 10 9.89 -3.90 -2.12
CA PRO A 10 11.31 -3.89 -1.71
C PRO A 10 11.84 -2.46 -1.56
N GLU A 11 13.03 -2.27 -0.96
CA GLU A 11 13.67 -0.97 -0.75
C GLU A 11 12.79 0.00 0.04
N GLU A 12 12.63 -0.29 1.33
CA GLU A 12 11.83 0.49 2.28
C GLU A 12 12.12 1.99 2.15
N GLY A 13 11.07 2.80 1.97
CA GLY A 13 11.25 4.21 1.72
C GLY A 13 9.97 5.02 1.70
N ILE A 14 10.14 6.34 1.67
CA ILE A 14 9.05 7.31 1.63
C ILE A 14 9.33 8.29 0.50
N SER A 15 8.34 8.48 -0.38
CA SER A 15 8.40 9.47 -1.46
C SER A 15 7.27 10.48 -1.33
N LEU A 16 7.60 11.77 -1.34
CA LEU A 16 6.63 12.86 -1.31
C LEU A 16 6.73 13.68 -2.59
N LYS A 17 5.68 13.66 -3.39
CA LYS A 17 5.56 14.43 -4.63
C LYS A 17 4.65 15.64 -4.41
N PHE A 18 5.15 16.84 -4.71
CA PHE A 18 4.38 18.08 -4.57
C PHE A 18 4.82 19.17 -5.56
N GLY A 19 4.02 20.22 -5.71
CA GLY A 19 4.34 21.37 -6.56
C GLY A 19 5.28 22.36 -5.87
N ALA A 20 6.38 22.72 -6.53
CA ALA A 20 7.31 23.76 -6.10
C ALA A 20 7.51 24.82 -7.19
N LYS A 21 7.78 26.06 -6.78
CA LYS A 21 8.06 27.17 -7.69
C LYS A 21 9.41 26.92 -8.39
N VAL A 22 9.44 27.08 -9.71
CA VAL A 22 10.68 27.08 -10.48
C VAL A 22 11.45 28.37 -10.19
N PRO A 23 12.76 28.31 -9.86
CA PRO A 23 13.60 29.49 -9.74
C PRO A 23 13.79 30.19 -11.11
N SER A 24 12.81 30.99 -11.53
CA SER A 24 12.87 31.76 -12.78
C SER A 24 12.09 33.07 -12.67
N ALA A 25 12.29 33.97 -13.63
CA ALA A 25 11.51 35.20 -13.78
C ALA A 25 10.08 34.86 -14.28
N GLY A 26 9.24 34.37 -13.37
CA GLY A 26 7.84 34.03 -13.63
C GLY A 26 7.25 33.10 -12.56
N LEU A 27 5.92 33.05 -12.48
CA LEU A 27 5.22 32.08 -11.63
C LEU A 27 4.98 30.79 -12.42
N ARG A 28 5.95 29.87 -12.37
CA ARG A 28 5.79 28.51 -12.91
C ARG A 28 5.95 27.50 -11.78
N ILE A 29 4.97 26.64 -11.61
CA ILE A 29 5.00 25.53 -10.63
C ILE A 29 5.37 24.26 -11.37
N ARG A 30 6.31 23.48 -10.82
CA ARG A 30 6.67 22.16 -11.33
C ARG A 30 6.56 21.14 -10.20
N SER A 31 6.19 19.91 -10.55
CA SER A 31 6.26 18.80 -9.60
C SER A 31 7.72 18.51 -9.24
N VAL A 32 7.99 18.41 -7.94
CA VAL A 32 9.25 17.90 -7.38
C VAL A 32 8.95 16.67 -6.53
N THR A 33 9.97 15.85 -6.32
CA THR A 33 9.89 14.64 -5.49
C THR A 33 10.96 14.74 -4.40
N MET A 34 10.58 14.46 -3.16
CA MET A 34 11.49 14.23 -2.05
C MET A 34 11.47 12.73 -1.75
N ASP A 35 12.64 12.10 -1.77
CA ASP A 35 12.79 10.67 -1.56
C ASP A 35 13.64 10.38 -0.32
N PHE A 36 13.17 9.44 0.49
CA PHE A 36 13.89 8.88 1.62
C PHE A 36 13.93 7.35 1.46
N GLN A 37 15.09 6.75 1.66
CA GLN A 37 15.32 5.31 1.55
C GLN A 37 16.08 4.81 2.77
N TYR A 38 15.61 3.74 3.40
CA TYR A 38 16.24 3.19 4.61
C TYR A 38 17.64 2.64 4.32
N MET A 39 17.81 1.88 3.23
CA MET A 39 19.08 1.24 2.87
C MET A 39 20.24 2.24 2.75
N THR A 40 19.99 3.41 2.16
CA THR A 40 21.03 4.45 1.98
C THR A 40 21.21 5.33 3.22
N SER A 41 20.18 5.46 4.05
CA SER A 41 20.20 6.38 5.20
C SER A 41 20.70 5.74 6.48
N PHE A 42 20.45 4.45 6.70
CA PHE A 42 20.69 3.80 7.98
C PHE A 42 21.74 2.67 7.96
N LEU A 43 22.20 2.18 6.80
CA LEU A 43 23.24 1.13 6.64
C LEU A 43 23.09 -0.10 7.58
N VAL A 44 21.90 -0.30 8.14
CA VAL A 44 21.56 -1.38 9.07
C VAL A 44 20.39 -2.11 8.45
N GLU A 45 20.50 -3.44 8.40
CA GLU A 45 19.39 -4.28 7.95
C GLU A 45 18.26 -4.19 8.97
N ALA A 46 17.05 -3.94 8.49
CA ALA A 46 15.86 -4.03 9.33
C ALA A 46 15.75 -5.48 9.84
N PRO A 47 15.39 -5.68 11.12
CA PRO A 47 15.17 -7.02 11.65
C PRO A 47 14.07 -7.71 10.85
N GLU A 48 14.20 -9.03 10.69
CA GLU A 48 13.21 -9.82 9.97
C GLU A 48 11.85 -9.76 10.71
N ALA A 49 10.75 -9.86 9.97
CA ALA A 49 9.41 -9.67 10.53
C ALA A 49 9.13 -10.59 11.74
N TYR A 50 9.54 -11.86 11.69
CA TYR A 50 9.36 -12.80 12.79
C TYR A 50 10.34 -12.57 13.94
N GLU A 51 11.56 -12.11 13.68
CA GLU A 51 12.50 -11.76 14.75
C GLU A 51 11.88 -10.71 15.68
N ARG A 52 11.29 -9.67 15.09
CA ARG A 52 10.60 -8.62 15.85
C ARG A 52 9.39 -9.18 16.62
N LEU A 53 8.52 -9.95 15.96
CA LEU A 53 7.32 -10.49 16.61
C LEU A 53 7.64 -11.47 17.75
N LEU A 54 8.70 -12.28 17.60
CA LEU A 54 9.14 -13.19 18.66
C LEU A 54 9.69 -12.41 19.86
N LEU A 55 10.48 -11.36 19.62
CA LEU A 55 10.95 -10.48 20.69
C LEU A 55 9.77 -9.82 21.42
N ASP A 56 8.82 -9.26 20.68
CA ASP A 56 7.63 -8.61 21.24
C ASP A 56 6.81 -9.60 22.09
N CYS A 57 6.67 -10.85 21.65
CA CYS A 57 6.06 -11.93 22.44
C CYS A 57 6.81 -12.21 23.75
N MET A 58 8.15 -12.26 23.72
CA MET A 58 8.97 -12.52 24.92
C MET A 58 8.88 -11.41 25.96
N ILE A 59 8.76 -10.14 25.53
CA ILE A 59 8.64 -8.99 26.43
C ILE A 59 7.18 -8.66 26.80
N GLY A 60 6.22 -9.39 26.21
CA GLY A 60 4.79 -9.20 26.44
C GLY A 60 4.23 -7.92 25.82
N ASP A 61 4.79 -7.46 24.69
CA ASP A 61 4.29 -6.31 23.93
C ASP A 61 3.28 -6.77 22.86
N PRO A 62 1.97 -6.47 23.00
CA PRO A 62 0.94 -6.90 22.06
C PRO A 62 0.78 -5.93 20.87
N THR A 63 1.57 -4.87 20.74
CA THR A 63 1.32 -3.76 19.79
C THR A 63 1.24 -4.20 18.32
N LEU A 64 2.02 -5.21 17.92
CA LEU A 64 2.03 -5.72 16.55
C LEU A 64 1.15 -6.97 16.34
N PHE A 65 0.32 -7.32 17.32
CA PHE A 65 -0.58 -8.45 17.24
C PHE A 65 -2.02 -7.99 17.03
N THR A 66 -2.71 -8.63 16.10
CA THR A 66 -4.14 -8.37 15.87
C THR A 66 -4.94 -8.85 17.07
N ARG A 67 -5.83 -7.99 17.57
CA ARG A 67 -6.71 -8.33 18.69
C ARG A 67 -7.89 -9.17 18.24
N ALA A 68 -8.51 -9.92 19.17
CA ALA A 68 -9.65 -10.77 18.86
C ALA A 68 -10.82 -9.99 18.23
N ASP A 69 -11.14 -8.82 18.76
CA ASP A 69 -12.20 -7.95 18.22
C ASP A 69 -11.88 -7.40 16.82
N GLU A 70 -10.61 -7.13 16.53
CA GLU A 70 -10.15 -6.74 15.20
C GLU A 70 -10.27 -7.90 14.19
N VAL A 71 -9.95 -9.12 14.61
CA VAL A 71 -10.11 -10.33 13.79
C VAL A 71 -11.59 -10.58 13.46
N GLU A 72 -12.47 -10.52 14.46
CA GLU A 72 -13.92 -10.68 14.24
C GLU A 72 -14.48 -9.61 13.30
N ALA A 73 -14.04 -8.35 13.45
CA ALA A 73 -14.45 -7.26 12.56
C ALA A 73 -13.94 -7.46 11.12
N ALA A 74 -12.72 -7.97 10.94
CA ALA A 74 -12.19 -8.29 9.62
C ALA A 74 -13.00 -9.41 8.96
N TRP A 75 -13.34 -10.47 9.70
CA TRP A 75 -14.17 -11.57 9.17
C TRP A 75 -15.59 -11.13 8.83
N ALA A 76 -16.21 -10.26 9.63
CA ALA A 76 -17.53 -9.70 9.32
C ALA A 76 -17.57 -8.97 7.97
N LEU A 77 -16.43 -8.43 7.49
CA LEU A 77 -16.29 -7.83 6.16
C LEU A 77 -16.04 -8.86 5.06
N ILE A 78 -15.26 -9.90 5.33
CA ILE A 78 -14.83 -10.89 4.33
C ILE A 78 -15.90 -11.96 4.08
N ASP A 79 -16.60 -12.41 5.13
CA ASP A 79 -17.59 -13.50 5.05
C ASP A 79 -18.65 -13.29 3.95
N PRO A 80 -19.27 -12.10 3.80
CA PRO A 80 -20.26 -11.88 2.74
C PRO A 80 -19.65 -11.93 1.32
N ILE A 81 -18.39 -11.52 1.17
CA ILE A 81 -17.67 -11.56 -0.11
C ILE A 81 -17.42 -13.02 -0.49
N GLU A 82 -16.94 -13.81 0.46
CA GLU A 82 -16.69 -15.23 0.27
C GLU A 82 -17.99 -16.01 -0.03
N GLU A 83 -19.07 -15.74 0.70
CA GLU A 83 -20.38 -16.36 0.46
C GLU A 83 -20.89 -16.04 -0.95
N SER A 84 -20.74 -14.80 -1.41
CA SER A 84 -21.09 -14.42 -2.79
C SER A 84 -20.28 -15.22 -3.82
N TRP A 85 -18.98 -15.40 -3.60
CA TRP A 85 -18.12 -16.17 -4.49
C TRP A 85 -18.47 -17.65 -4.53
N ARG A 86 -18.85 -18.26 -3.39
CA ARG A 86 -19.36 -19.66 -3.38
C ARG A 86 -20.60 -19.83 -4.25
N ASN A 87 -21.43 -18.80 -4.35
CA ASN A 87 -22.62 -18.76 -5.18
C ASN A 87 -22.33 -18.34 -6.64
N GLY A 88 -21.06 -18.24 -7.04
CA GLY A 88 -20.64 -17.94 -8.40
C GLY A 88 -20.84 -16.48 -8.82
N ARG A 89 -20.88 -15.55 -7.86
CA ARG A 89 -21.11 -14.12 -8.13
C ARG A 89 -20.05 -13.25 -7.46
N PRO A 90 -19.45 -12.26 -8.14
CA PRO A 90 -19.48 -12.04 -9.60
C PRO A 90 -18.69 -13.14 -10.36
N PRO A 91 -18.79 -13.20 -11.71
CA PRO A 91 -17.93 -14.04 -12.53
C PRO A 91 -16.44 -13.75 -12.28
N LEU A 92 -15.59 -14.76 -12.42
CA LEU A 92 -14.15 -14.62 -12.26
C LEU A 92 -13.56 -13.79 -13.42
N GLY A 93 -12.96 -12.65 -13.08
CA GLY A 93 -12.15 -11.87 -14.02
C GLY A 93 -10.84 -12.58 -14.35
N THR A 94 -10.43 -12.57 -15.61
CA THR A 94 -9.16 -13.18 -16.05
C THR A 94 -8.25 -12.11 -16.64
N TYR A 95 -6.94 -12.34 -16.56
CA TYR A 95 -5.95 -11.41 -17.06
C TYR A 95 -4.66 -12.12 -17.48
N PRO A 96 -3.91 -11.60 -18.46
CA PRO A 96 -2.63 -12.17 -18.86
C PRO A 96 -1.57 -12.06 -17.74
N ALA A 97 -0.72 -13.07 -17.61
CA ALA A 97 0.39 -13.05 -16.66
C ALA A 97 1.34 -11.86 -16.93
N GLY A 98 1.84 -11.24 -15.85
CA GLY A 98 2.70 -10.05 -15.92
C GLY A 98 1.96 -8.72 -16.12
N THR A 99 0.63 -8.74 -16.22
CA THR A 99 -0.19 -7.52 -16.23
C THR A 99 -0.69 -7.14 -14.83
N TRP A 100 -1.28 -5.95 -14.70
CA TRP A 100 -1.78 -5.38 -13.45
C TRP A 100 -3.13 -5.93 -12.97
N GLY A 101 -3.63 -6.99 -13.60
CA GLY A 101 -4.94 -7.56 -13.29
C GLY A 101 -5.99 -7.29 -14.37
N PRO A 102 -7.24 -7.69 -14.12
CA PRO A 102 -8.33 -7.58 -15.09
C PRO A 102 -8.78 -6.12 -15.28
N PRO A 103 -9.30 -5.73 -16.45
CA PRO A 103 -9.76 -4.35 -16.72
C PRO A 103 -10.76 -3.81 -15.70
N GLU A 104 -11.60 -4.67 -15.15
CA GLU A 104 -12.60 -4.38 -14.12
C GLU A 104 -11.96 -3.78 -12.85
N ALA A 105 -10.72 -4.15 -12.53
CA ALA A 105 -9.98 -3.59 -11.40
C ALA A 105 -9.61 -2.12 -11.61
N ALA A 106 -9.34 -1.71 -12.85
CA ALA A 106 -9.12 -0.30 -13.18
C ALA A 106 -10.44 0.48 -13.20
N GLN A 107 -11.49 -0.13 -13.73
CA GLN A 107 -12.83 0.48 -13.81
C GLN A 107 -13.38 0.79 -12.41
N LEU A 108 -13.19 -0.11 -11.44
CA LEU A 108 -13.59 0.08 -10.04
C LEU A 108 -13.09 1.41 -9.43
N LEU A 109 -11.85 1.80 -9.73
CA LEU A 109 -11.30 3.06 -9.24
C LEU A 109 -11.77 4.27 -10.08
N GLN A 110 -11.89 4.09 -11.41
CA GLN A 110 -12.33 5.14 -12.32
C GLN A 110 -13.76 5.59 -12.04
N ASP A 111 -14.65 4.68 -11.65
CA ASP A 111 -16.02 5.00 -11.23
C ASP A 111 -16.03 5.95 -10.02
N GLY A 112 -14.98 5.91 -9.20
CA GLY A 112 -14.73 6.84 -8.10
C GLY A 112 -13.78 8.00 -8.43
N GLY A 113 -13.47 8.25 -9.71
CA GLY A 113 -12.56 9.31 -10.16
C GLY A 113 -11.09 9.13 -9.74
N ARG A 114 -10.68 7.88 -9.46
CA ARG A 114 -9.34 7.52 -8.96
C ARG A 114 -8.65 6.59 -9.96
N GLU A 115 -7.33 6.49 -9.83
CA GLU A 115 -6.51 5.57 -10.62
C GLU A 115 -5.49 4.88 -9.72
N TRP A 116 -5.10 3.65 -10.09
CA TRP A 116 -4.06 2.92 -9.39
C TRP A 116 -2.72 3.66 -9.49
N HIS A 117 -2.06 3.85 -8.35
CA HIS A 117 -0.68 4.31 -8.36
C HIS A 117 0.19 3.18 -8.94
N ARG A 118 0.79 3.42 -10.10
CA ARG A 118 1.79 2.52 -10.68
C ARG A 118 3.13 2.78 -9.98
N PRO A 119 3.75 1.77 -9.35
CA PRO A 119 5.08 1.87 -8.76
C PRO A 119 6.17 2.07 -9.81
#